data_AF-H9XAQ6-F1
#
_entry.id   AF-H9XAQ6-F1
#
_cell.length_a   1.000
_cell.length_b   1.000
_cell.length_c   1.000
_cell.angle_alpha   90.00
_cell.angle_beta   90.00
_cell.angle_gamma   90.00
#
_symmetry.space_group_name_H-M   'P 1'
#
loop_
_entity.id
_entity.type
_entity.pdbx_description
1 polymer ?
#
loop_
_entity_poly.entity_id
_entity_poly.type
_entity_poly.pdbx_seq_one_letter_code
_entity_poly.pdbx_strand_id
1 'polypeptide(L)' 'EWRGIGVQQSRGWVHYAIHRPEPHIMLFRRHLNYQQNQQQQAQQQPAQAMGLQA' A
#
# COMPACT_ATOMS: atom_id res chain seq x y z
N GLU A 1 1.04 -13.93 3.31
CA GLU A 1 0.28 -12.67 3.21
C GLU A 1 -1.03 -12.90 2.45
N TRP A 2 -2.09 -12.14 2.72
CA TRP A 2 -3.44 -12.30 2.14
C TRP A 2 -3.46 -12.37 0.59
N ARG A 3 -2.51 -11.70 -0.09
CA ARG A 3 -2.33 -11.83 -1.54
C ARG A 3 -1.94 -13.25 -1.98
N GLY A 4 -1.17 -13.96 -1.17
CA GLY A 4 -0.75 -15.34 -1.43
C GLY A 4 -1.87 -16.37 -1.30
N ILE A 5 -2.97 -16.02 -0.62
CA ILE A 5 -4.19 -16.85 -0.52
C ILE A 5 -5.32 -16.38 -1.45
N GLY A 6 -4.99 -15.51 -2.42
CA GLY A 6 -5.93 -15.09 -3.47
C GLY A 6 -6.78 -13.85 -3.15
N VAL A 7 -6.56 -13.17 -2.02
CA VAL A 7 -7.28 -11.92 -1.71
C VAL A 7 -6.81 -10.81 -2.65
N GLN A 8 -7.72 -10.32 -3.48
CA GLN A 8 -7.51 -9.23 -4.43
C GLN A 8 -8.21 -7.96 -3.96
N GLN A 9 -7.45 -6.87 -3.87
CA GLN A 9 -7.95 -5.57 -3.44
C GLN A 9 -7.15 -4.44 -4.09
N SER A 10 -7.72 -3.23 -4.09
CA SER A 10 -7.03 -2.02 -4.56
C SER A 10 -5.77 -1.71 -3.73
N ARG A 11 -4.92 -0.81 -4.22
CA ARG A 11 -3.69 -0.42 -3.50
C ARG A 11 -4.04 0.39 -2.24
N GLY A 12 -3.15 0.33 -1.24
CA GLY A 12 -3.26 1.14 -0.02
C GLY A 12 -3.97 0.49 1.17
N TRP A 13 -4.53 -0.70 0.99
CA TRP A 13 -5.09 -1.48 2.08
C TRP A 13 -3.99 -2.18 2.88
N VAL A 14 -4.04 -2.02 4.19
CA VAL A 14 -3.13 -2.63 5.16
C VAL A 14 -3.92 -3.59 6.04
N HIS A 15 -3.42 -4.83 6.17
CA HIS A 15 -4.02 -5.81 7.06
C HIS A 15 -3.79 -5.41 8.51
N TYR A 16 -4.87 -5.41 9.30
CA TYR A 16 -4.86 -4.96 10.68
C TYR A 16 -5.46 -6.04 11.56
N ALA A 17 -4.60 -6.84 12.20
CA ALA A 17 -5.05 -7.83 13.16
C ALA A 17 -5.20 -7.17 14.53
N ILE A 18 -6.43 -6.88 14.98
CA ILE A 18 -6.72 -6.72 16.41
C ILE A 18 -7.45 -8.00 16.84
N HIS A 19 -6.82 -8.78 17.71
CA HIS A 19 -7.38 -9.95 18.38
C HIS A 19 -7.50 -11.25 17.56
N ARG A 20 -7.71 -12.39 18.27
CA ARG A 20 -7.72 -13.77 17.76
C ARG A 20 -8.48 -13.85 16.43
N PRO A 21 -7.78 -13.91 15.29
CA PRO A 21 -8.44 -13.85 14.01
C PRO A 21 -9.17 -15.17 13.82
N GLU A 22 -10.50 -15.11 13.76
CA GLU A 22 -11.21 -16.21 13.15
C GLU A 22 -10.64 -16.42 11.74
N PRO A 23 -10.29 -17.66 11.35
CA PRO A 23 -9.50 -17.92 10.15
C PRO A 23 -10.16 -17.44 8.86
N HIS A 24 -11.45 -17.10 8.91
CA HIS A 24 -12.27 -16.67 7.78
C HIS A 24 -12.55 -15.15 7.75
N ILE A 25 -12.17 -14.38 8.78
CA ILE A 25 -12.40 -12.92 8.82
C ILE A 25 -11.06 -12.19 8.79
N MET A 26 -10.88 -11.36 7.76
CA MET A 26 -9.70 -10.49 7.61
C MET A 26 -10.11 -9.02 7.71
N LEU A 27 -9.42 -8.27 8.57
CA LEU A 27 -9.64 -6.85 8.76
C LEU A 27 -8.57 -6.04 8.01
N PHE A 28 -9.02 -5.04 7.25
CA PHE A 28 -8.15 -4.14 6.50
C PHE A 28 -8.49 -2.68 6.81
N ARG A 29 -7.46 -1.83 6.81
CA ARG A 29 -7.62 -0.37 6.92
C ARG A 29 -6.86 0.34 5.82
N ARG A 30 -7.32 1.54 5.44
CA ARG A 30 -6.64 2.44 4.50
C ARG A 30 -6.58 3.84 5.10
N HIS A 31 -5.49 4.55 4.83
CA HIS A 31 -5.37 5.94 5.29
C HIS A 31 -6.41 6.82 4.58
N LEU A 32 -7.03 7.74 5.32
CA LEU A 32 -8.06 8.65 4.80
C LEU A 32 -7.56 9.48 3.60
N ASN A 33 -6.33 10.00 3.68
CA ASN A 33 -5.72 10.83 2.64
C ASN A 33 -4.84 10.01 1.67
N TYR A 34 -5.20 8.76 1.41
CA TYR A 34 -4.37 7.86 0.60
C TYR A 34 -4.01 8.45 -0.77
N GLN A 35 -4.97 9.08 -1.47
CA GLN A 35 -4.73 9.68 -2.79
C GLN A 35 -3.76 10.87 -2.73
N GLN A 36 -3.90 11.74 -1.73
CA GLN A 36 -3.02 12.90 -1.56
C GLN A 36 -1.59 12.47 -1.21
N ASN A 37 -1.44 11.45 -0.35
CA ASN A 37 -0.13 10.90 -0.01
C ASN A 37 0.54 10.23 -1.23
N GLN A 38 -0.22 9.56 -2.09
CA GLN A 38 0.32 8.99 -3.33
C GLN A 38 0.85 10.07 -4.28
N GLN A 39 0.12 11.18 -4.41
CA GLN A 39 0.56 12.31 -5.25
C GLN A 39 1.81 12.99 -4.69
N GLN A 40 1.89 13.18 -3.37
CA GLN A 40 3.09 13.72 -2.72
C GLN A 40 4.31 12.80 -2.89
N GLN A 41 4.13 11.49 -2.76
CA GLN A 41 5.20 10.51 -3.00
C GLN A 41 5.66 10.51 -4.47
N ALA A 42 4.73 10.68 -5.41
CA ALA A 42 5.05 10.79 -6.83
C ALA A 42 5.80 12.10 -7.15
N GLN A 43 5.48 13.20 -6.46
CA GLN A 43 6.14 14.49 -6.61
C GLN A 43 7.50 14.57 -5.91
N GLN A 44 7.73 13.76 -4.87
CA GLN A 44 9.00 13.68 -4.13
C GLN A 44 10.01 12.70 -4.73
N GLN A 45 9.73 12.09 -5.90
CA GLN A 45 10.79 11.49 -6.71
C GLN A 45 11.40 12.61 -7.54
N PRO A 46 12.52 13.25 -7.13
CA PRO A 46 13.27 14.05 -8.07
C PRO A 46 13.70 13.11 -9.20
N ALA A 47 13.67 13.61 -10.43
CA ALA A 47 14.11 12.92 -11.64
C ALA A 47 15.64 12.65 -11.64
N GLN A 48 16.18 12.05 -10.56
CA GLN A 48 17.60 11.70 -10.41
C GLN A 48 17.95 10.35 -11.06
N ALA A 49 17.18 9.91 -12.05
CA ALA A 49 17.53 8.76 -12.88
C ALA A 49 17.59 9.10 -14.38
N MET A 50 17.70 10.39 -14.73
CA MET A 50 17.90 10.81 -16.10
C MET A 50 19.03 11.83 -16.18
N GLY A 51 20.27 11.35 -16.13
CA GLY A 51 21.46 12.12 -16.52
C GLY A 51 22.66 11.93 -15.60
N LEU A 52 23.66 11.22 -16.14
CA LEU A 52 25.12 11.23 -15.90
C LEU A 52 25.61 9.77 -16.01
N GLN A 53 26.53 9.35 -16.87
CA GLN A 53 27.21 9.85 -18.07
C GLN A 53 28.13 8.69 -18.51
N ALA A 54 28.44 8.61 -19.81
CA ALA A 54 29.66 8.04 -20.43
C ALA A 54 30.20 6.67 -19.96
#